data_AF-A0A2S9QJQ9-F1
#
_entry.id   AF-A0A2S9QJQ9-F1
#
_cell.length_a   1.000
_cell.length_b   1.000
_cell.length_c   1.000
_cell.angle_alpha   90.00
_cell.angle_beta   90.00
_cell.angle_gamma   90.00
#
_symmetry.space_group_name_H-M   'P 1'
#
loop_
_entity.id
_entity.type
_entity.pdbx_description
1 polymer ?
#
loop_
_entity_poly.entity_id
_entity_poly.type
_entity_poly.pdbx_seq_one_letter_code
_entity_poly.pdbx_strand_id
1 'polypeptide(L)'
;MASDVEPINPGQASAAGRLCNFTTGQSRLLSSHIAWLDATVIPLLRNTANPWVDVFGYASRSGDAQFNKRLSDQRCQAVVDHIKAAVSGVSFPQQFGYGESQSGGRDNDNDGYWRAVELYVYATGRPPAPAPTPPPAPNFVCGPDVTTQVRETWSRIQVEFRARSRRDKISLCNEILLPVKDPAGLVKEVTDSLLGGKVPDLNALLAKVRAHAKIDGWDVIPLYQGASEWLRTPPIFDPALNGPMATPSSSDYANPDPFAAGHEDEATCSNTVQVAGQCWLNGSVNYGTYGIMVRLCSEFAASDIFIPNTLSKNPFDHPLKFNPVVRAIYSLLWATMLIKAYKKFGNNPEGAIIPVAWTKATFEGGPAATPGLTGNRPKCQFSAGPDGSIVTWDYVWEPLKPRDAAKLPK
;
A
#
# COMPACT_ATOMS: atom_id res chain seq x y z
N MET A 1 -0.46 49.39 -32.12
CA MET A 1 -0.69 49.50 -30.67
C MET A 1 -2.12 49.08 -30.42
N ALA A 2 -2.36 48.27 -29.39
CA ALA A 2 -3.72 47.87 -29.02
C ALA A 2 -4.52 49.10 -28.56
N SER A 3 -5.83 49.07 -28.79
CA SER A 3 -6.79 49.95 -28.11
C SER A 3 -6.87 49.60 -26.63
N ASP A 4 -7.23 50.55 -25.76
CA ASP A 4 -7.39 50.26 -24.32
C ASP A 4 -8.51 49.24 -24.06
N VAL A 5 -9.49 49.15 -24.97
CA VAL A 5 -10.52 48.11 -24.97
C VAL A 5 -10.59 47.54 -26.37
N GLU A 6 -10.23 46.27 -26.51
CA GLU A 6 -10.32 45.52 -27.76
C GLU A 6 -11.57 44.62 -27.72
N PRO A 7 -12.39 44.62 -28.79
CA PRO A 7 -13.48 43.65 -28.90
C PRO A 7 -12.90 42.24 -29.11
N ILE A 8 -13.50 41.25 -28.44
CA ILE A 8 -13.18 39.84 -28.66
C ILE A 8 -14.47 39.08 -28.97
N ASN A 9 -14.36 37.93 -29.64
CA ASN A 9 -15.53 37.12 -29.98
C ASN A 9 -16.20 36.61 -28.69
N PRO A 10 -17.48 36.96 -28.42
CA PRO A 10 -18.13 36.57 -27.19
C PRO A 10 -18.50 35.08 -27.13
N GLY A 11 -18.58 34.38 -28.28
CA GLY A 11 -19.05 33.00 -28.31
C GLY A 11 -20.47 32.88 -27.75
N GLN A 12 -20.62 32.19 -26.62
CA GLN A 12 -21.90 32.05 -25.90
C GLN A 12 -22.13 33.15 -24.85
N ALA A 13 -21.14 33.99 -24.59
CA ALA A 13 -21.28 35.12 -23.67
C ALA A 13 -22.20 36.19 -24.26
N SER A 14 -22.87 36.94 -23.39
CA SER A 14 -23.71 38.08 -23.78
C SER A 14 -22.88 39.31 -24.14
N ALA A 15 -21.68 39.43 -23.57
CA ALA A 15 -20.66 40.40 -23.97
C ALA A 15 -19.27 39.84 -23.67
N ALA A 16 -18.27 40.27 -24.44
CA ALA A 16 -16.87 39.99 -24.15
C ALA A 16 -15.99 41.16 -24.58
N GLY A 17 -14.87 41.35 -23.88
CA GLY A 17 -13.92 42.41 -24.19
C GLY A 17 -12.57 42.16 -23.55
N ARG A 18 -11.52 42.73 -24.14
CA ARG A 18 -10.16 42.69 -23.62
C ARG A 18 -9.69 44.09 -23.24
N LEU A 19 -9.53 44.32 -21.94
CA LEU A 19 -9.02 45.56 -21.37
C LEU A 19 -7.49 45.55 -21.50
N CYS A 20 -6.91 46.26 -22.46
CA CYS A 20 -5.47 46.28 -22.75
C CYS A 20 -4.78 47.52 -22.18
N ASN A 21 -3.46 47.63 -22.40
CA ASN A 21 -2.64 48.79 -22.11
C ASN A 21 -2.58 49.20 -20.63
N PHE A 22 -2.83 48.28 -19.69
CA PHE A 22 -2.55 48.54 -18.27
C PHE A 22 -1.12 49.11 -18.14
N THR A 23 -0.92 50.17 -17.34
CA THR A 23 0.40 50.75 -17.16
C THR A 23 1.41 49.67 -16.75
N THR A 24 2.63 49.71 -17.30
CA THR A 24 3.66 48.70 -17.00
C THR A 24 3.88 48.58 -15.50
N GLY A 25 3.88 47.34 -14.99
CA GLY A 25 4.01 47.05 -13.56
C GLY A 25 2.79 47.39 -12.70
N GLN A 26 1.66 47.78 -13.28
CA GLN A 26 0.45 48.18 -12.54
C GLN A 26 -0.78 47.33 -12.90
N SER A 27 -1.71 47.26 -11.94
CA SER A 27 -3.00 46.58 -12.04
C SER A 27 -4.20 47.53 -12.05
N ARG A 28 -3.97 48.84 -11.99
CA ARG A 28 -5.03 49.85 -11.95
C ARG A 28 -5.75 49.94 -13.30
N LEU A 29 -7.08 49.93 -13.27
CA LEU A 29 -7.93 50.15 -14.44
C LEU A 29 -7.74 51.56 -15.00
N LEU A 30 -7.69 51.67 -16.33
CA LEU A 30 -7.70 52.95 -17.04
C LEU A 30 -9.12 53.53 -17.06
N SER A 31 -9.23 54.85 -17.28
CA SER A 31 -10.54 55.50 -17.40
C SER A 31 -11.40 54.92 -18.53
N SER A 32 -10.76 54.51 -19.63
CA SER A 32 -11.37 53.82 -20.77
C SER A 32 -11.91 52.42 -20.39
N HIS A 33 -11.19 51.68 -19.54
CA HIS A 33 -11.65 50.39 -19.01
C HIS A 33 -12.92 50.58 -18.17
N ILE A 34 -12.89 51.52 -17.23
CA ILE A 34 -14.01 51.83 -16.35
C ILE A 34 -15.23 52.24 -17.18
N ALA A 35 -15.06 53.15 -18.15
CA ALA A 35 -16.14 53.60 -19.02
C ALA A 35 -16.80 52.44 -19.78
N TRP A 36 -16.01 51.49 -20.30
CA TRP A 36 -16.56 50.32 -20.99
C TRP A 36 -17.28 49.35 -20.05
N LEU A 37 -16.71 49.08 -18.86
CA LEU A 37 -17.34 48.25 -17.83
C LEU A 37 -18.69 48.85 -17.40
N ASP A 38 -18.75 50.16 -17.17
CA ASP A 38 -19.94 50.88 -16.72
C ASP A 38 -21.02 50.96 -17.81
N ALA A 39 -20.62 51.14 -19.07
CA ALA A 39 -21.56 51.28 -20.19
C ALA A 39 -22.05 49.94 -20.76
N THR A 40 -21.23 48.88 -20.68
CA THR A 40 -21.50 47.60 -21.36
C THR A 40 -21.78 46.48 -20.37
N VAL A 41 -20.86 46.23 -19.43
CA VAL A 41 -20.90 45.04 -18.57
C VAL A 41 -21.92 45.20 -17.44
N ILE A 42 -21.85 46.31 -16.69
CA ILE A 42 -22.70 46.55 -15.53
C ILE A 42 -24.20 46.53 -15.86
N PRO A 43 -24.69 47.15 -16.94
CA PRO A 43 -26.11 47.09 -17.30
C PRO A 43 -26.60 45.67 -17.60
N LEU A 44 -25.79 44.82 -18.22
CA LEU A 44 -26.15 43.42 -18.49
C LEU A 44 -26.28 42.62 -17.19
N LEU A 45 -25.34 42.81 -16.27
CA LEU A 45 -25.33 42.11 -14.98
C LEU A 45 -26.52 42.52 -14.10
N ARG A 46 -26.87 43.81 -14.06
CA ARG A 46 -28.02 44.31 -13.25
C ARG A 46 -29.38 43.75 -13.69
N ASN A 47 -29.52 43.46 -14.98
CA ASN A 47 -30.78 43.00 -15.56
C ASN A 47 -30.91 41.47 -15.62
N THR A 48 -30.00 40.73 -14.98
CA THR A 48 -29.93 39.27 -15.05
C THR A 48 -30.04 38.66 -13.66
N ALA A 49 -30.84 37.59 -13.52
CA ALA A 49 -30.85 36.78 -12.31
C ALA A 49 -29.64 35.83 -12.28
N ASN A 50 -28.83 35.91 -11.22
CA ASN A 50 -27.63 35.09 -11.01
C ASN A 50 -26.58 35.18 -12.15
N PRO A 51 -26.12 36.39 -12.49
CA PRO A 51 -25.15 36.55 -13.56
C PRO A 51 -23.76 36.05 -13.15
N TRP A 52 -22.95 35.70 -14.13
CA TRP A 52 -21.57 35.32 -13.89
C TRP A 52 -20.62 35.86 -14.95
N VAL A 53 -19.36 36.05 -14.56
CA VAL A 53 -18.31 36.63 -15.40
C VAL A 53 -17.03 35.80 -15.25
N ASP A 54 -16.46 35.39 -16.36
CA ASP A 54 -15.10 34.83 -16.38
C ASP A 54 -14.08 35.94 -16.66
N VAL A 55 -12.97 35.92 -15.92
CA VAL A 55 -11.94 36.96 -15.92
C VAL A 55 -10.56 36.34 -16.05
N PHE A 56 -9.86 36.64 -17.14
CA PHE A 56 -8.54 36.09 -17.45
C PHE A 56 -7.50 37.20 -17.55
N GLY A 57 -6.46 37.14 -16.72
CA GLY A 57 -5.43 38.18 -16.62
C GLY A 57 -4.20 37.80 -17.41
N TYR A 58 -3.55 38.80 -18.01
CA TYR A 58 -2.33 38.62 -18.80
C TYR A 58 -1.26 39.64 -18.37
N ALA A 59 0.00 39.28 -18.58
CA ALA A 59 1.14 40.18 -18.43
C ALA A 59 2.07 40.07 -19.65
N SER A 60 2.69 41.18 -20.03
CA SER A 60 3.74 41.17 -21.06
C SER A 60 4.98 40.42 -20.57
N ARG A 61 5.94 40.11 -21.46
CA ARG A 61 7.16 39.35 -21.12
C ARG A 61 8.22 40.19 -20.39
N SER A 62 7.85 41.34 -19.84
CA SER A 62 8.76 42.23 -19.14
C SER A 62 8.78 41.91 -17.64
N GLY A 63 9.95 41.60 -17.10
CA GLY A 63 10.09 41.16 -15.70
C GLY A 63 10.15 39.65 -15.57
N ASP A 64 10.19 39.15 -14.34
CA ASP A 64 10.22 37.70 -14.08
C ASP A 64 8.84 37.06 -14.12
N ALA A 65 8.79 35.77 -14.46
CA ALA A 65 7.54 35.00 -14.60
C ALA A 65 6.66 35.02 -13.33
N GLN A 66 7.28 35.01 -12.14
CA GLN A 66 6.54 34.99 -10.88
C GLN A 66 5.90 36.35 -10.60
N PHE A 67 6.61 37.44 -10.88
CA PHE A 67 6.07 38.80 -10.86
C PHE A 67 4.91 38.94 -11.85
N ASN A 68 5.09 38.47 -13.09
CA ASN A 68 4.07 38.54 -14.14
C ASN A 68 2.81 37.76 -13.78
N LYS A 69 2.97 36.57 -13.16
CA LYS A 69 1.84 35.80 -12.62
C LYS A 69 1.07 36.62 -11.59
N ARG A 70 1.74 37.12 -10.53
CA ARG A 70 1.09 37.93 -9.48
C ARG A 70 0.41 39.18 -10.05
N LEU A 71 1.06 39.88 -10.98
CA LEU A 71 0.53 41.09 -11.59
C LEU A 71 -0.74 40.82 -12.41
N SER A 72 -0.76 39.71 -13.16
CA SER A 72 -1.95 39.32 -13.91
C SER A 72 -3.14 38.95 -12.98
N ASP A 73 -2.89 38.29 -11.85
CA ASP A 73 -3.92 38.01 -10.83
C ASP A 73 -4.46 39.30 -10.20
N GLN A 74 -3.59 40.26 -9.90
CA GLN A 74 -3.98 41.57 -9.37
C GLN A 74 -4.85 42.36 -10.36
N ARG A 75 -4.58 42.25 -11.67
CA ARG A 75 -5.42 42.87 -12.71
C ARG A 75 -6.80 42.24 -12.77
N CYS A 76 -6.90 40.91 -12.71
CA CYS A 76 -8.20 40.23 -12.58
C CYS A 76 -8.96 40.76 -11.36
N GLN A 77 -8.28 40.86 -10.21
CA GLN A 77 -8.92 41.32 -8.98
C GLN A 77 -9.44 42.76 -9.09
N ALA A 78 -8.69 43.67 -9.72
CA ALA A 78 -9.13 45.05 -9.92
C ALA A 78 -10.43 45.15 -10.75
N VAL A 79 -10.57 44.30 -11.76
CA VAL A 79 -11.81 44.17 -12.56
C VAL A 79 -12.97 43.61 -11.71
N VAL A 80 -12.71 42.54 -10.96
CA VAL A 80 -13.70 41.89 -10.08
C VAL A 80 -14.21 42.87 -9.03
N ASP A 81 -13.32 43.64 -8.40
CA ASP A 81 -13.66 44.62 -7.38
C ASP A 81 -14.55 45.73 -7.93
N HIS A 82 -14.23 46.25 -9.14
CA HIS A 82 -15.05 47.26 -9.82
C HIS A 82 -16.46 46.74 -10.10
N ILE A 83 -16.59 45.52 -10.63
CA ILE A 83 -17.90 44.92 -10.93
C ILE A 83 -18.69 44.67 -9.64
N LYS A 84 -18.07 44.09 -8.61
CA LYS A 84 -18.73 43.80 -7.31
C LYS A 84 -19.20 45.07 -6.59
N ALA A 85 -18.47 46.17 -6.73
CA ALA A 85 -18.88 47.46 -6.18
C ALA A 85 -20.17 47.99 -6.84
N ALA A 86 -20.40 47.68 -8.12
CA ALA A 86 -21.56 48.17 -8.88
C ALA A 86 -22.76 47.22 -8.90
N VAL A 87 -22.52 45.90 -8.77
CA VAL A 87 -23.53 44.84 -8.83
C VAL A 87 -23.21 43.76 -7.80
N SER A 88 -24.06 43.59 -6.79
CA SER A 88 -23.94 42.51 -5.82
C SER A 88 -24.44 41.18 -6.39
N GLY A 89 -23.90 40.06 -5.90
CA GLY A 89 -24.35 38.72 -6.28
C GLY A 89 -23.82 38.16 -7.61
N VAL A 90 -22.90 38.87 -8.27
CA VAL A 90 -22.20 38.35 -9.47
C VAL A 90 -21.22 37.24 -9.07
N SER A 91 -21.27 36.11 -9.79
CA SER A 91 -20.32 34.99 -9.62
C SER A 91 -19.13 35.12 -10.57
N PHE A 92 -17.96 34.67 -10.12
CA PHE A 92 -16.71 34.66 -10.92
C PHE A 92 -16.10 33.26 -10.89
N PRO A 93 -16.68 32.27 -11.59
CA PRO A 93 -16.25 30.87 -11.49
C PRO A 93 -14.88 30.63 -12.12
N GLN A 94 -14.47 31.44 -13.11
CA GLN A 94 -13.11 31.47 -13.60
C GLN A 94 -12.50 32.85 -13.37
N GLN A 95 -11.52 32.91 -12.46
CA GLN A 95 -10.71 34.09 -12.19
C GLN A 95 -9.25 33.63 -12.14
N PHE A 96 -8.49 33.85 -13.22
CA PHE A 96 -7.13 33.32 -13.33
C PHE A 96 -6.22 34.25 -14.11
N GLY A 97 -5.07 34.62 -13.53
CA GLY A 97 -4.00 35.28 -14.26
C GLY A 97 -3.04 34.28 -14.90
N TYR A 98 -2.84 34.35 -16.22
CA TYR A 98 -1.91 33.52 -16.96
C TYR A 98 -0.44 33.97 -16.84
N GLY A 99 -0.19 35.13 -16.22
CA GLY A 99 1.12 35.79 -16.29
C GLY A 99 1.52 36.05 -17.73
N GLU A 100 2.76 35.74 -18.06
CA GLU A 100 3.33 35.88 -19.42
C GLU A 100 3.24 34.59 -20.26
N SER A 101 2.65 33.51 -19.73
CA SER A 101 2.66 32.19 -20.39
C SER A 101 1.93 32.14 -21.73
N GLN A 102 0.96 33.04 -21.93
CA GLN A 102 0.20 33.19 -23.17
C GLN A 102 0.72 34.33 -24.05
N SER A 103 1.72 35.07 -23.59
CA SER A 103 2.21 36.27 -24.26
C SER A 103 3.15 35.93 -25.41
N GLY A 104 2.78 36.36 -26.61
CA GLY A 104 3.64 36.37 -27.77
C GLY A 104 4.77 37.41 -27.65
N GLY A 105 5.67 37.40 -28.64
CA GLY A 105 6.80 38.35 -28.70
C GLY A 105 8.12 37.77 -28.17
N ARG A 106 9.16 38.61 -28.14
CA ARG A 106 10.50 38.24 -27.64
C ARG A 106 10.58 38.44 -26.12
N ASP A 107 11.64 37.94 -25.49
CA ASP A 107 11.91 38.23 -24.09
C ASP A 107 12.01 39.74 -23.84
N ASN A 108 11.48 40.18 -22.71
CA ASN A 108 11.31 41.59 -22.33
C ASN A 108 10.33 42.41 -23.17
N ASP A 109 9.54 41.79 -24.04
CA ASP A 109 8.49 42.48 -24.78
C ASP A 109 7.46 43.11 -23.81
N ASN A 110 7.28 44.42 -23.94
CA ASN A 110 6.36 45.23 -23.17
C ASN A 110 5.18 45.67 -24.04
N ASP A 111 4.58 44.76 -24.81
CA ASP A 111 3.38 45.06 -25.60
C ASP A 111 2.18 45.32 -24.68
N GLY A 112 1.48 46.42 -24.95
CA GLY A 112 0.24 46.78 -24.26
C GLY A 112 -0.90 45.80 -24.48
N TYR A 113 -0.89 45.05 -25.59
CA TYR A 113 -1.84 43.97 -25.84
C TYR A 113 -1.78 42.86 -24.78
N TRP A 114 -0.59 42.55 -24.26
CA TRP A 114 -0.37 41.52 -23.25
C TRP A 114 -0.52 42.02 -21.81
N ARG A 115 -0.47 43.33 -21.60
CA ARG A 115 -0.82 43.94 -20.32
C ARG A 115 -2.34 44.12 -20.25
N ALA A 116 -3.06 43.01 -20.04
CA ALA A 116 -4.49 42.99 -20.28
C ALA A 116 -5.31 42.11 -19.33
N VAL A 117 -6.63 42.27 -19.39
CA VAL A 117 -7.63 41.36 -18.81
C VAL A 117 -8.71 41.08 -19.85
N GLU A 118 -9.03 39.82 -20.09
CA GLU A 118 -10.22 39.43 -20.86
C GLU A 118 -11.39 39.13 -19.93
N LEU A 119 -12.58 39.52 -20.38
CA LEU A 119 -13.82 39.26 -19.69
C LEU A 119 -14.82 38.61 -20.64
N TYR A 120 -15.55 37.61 -20.11
CA TYR A 120 -16.71 37.00 -20.76
C TYR A 120 -17.90 37.09 -19.80
N VAL A 121 -18.94 37.81 -20.21
CA VAL A 121 -20.10 38.15 -19.39
C VAL A 121 -21.28 37.30 -19.81
N TYR A 122 -21.81 36.49 -18.90
CA TYR A 122 -22.95 35.62 -19.17
C TYR A 122 -24.20 36.16 -18.48
N ALA A 123 -25.07 36.79 -19.26
CA ALA A 123 -26.34 37.37 -18.84
C ALA A 123 -27.51 36.35 -18.91
N THR A 124 -27.19 35.05 -18.86
CA THR A 124 -28.16 33.95 -18.79
C THR A 124 -27.81 33.11 -17.56
N GLY A 125 -28.82 32.67 -16.81
CA GLY A 125 -28.62 31.86 -15.61
C GLY A 125 -27.62 30.72 -15.86
N ARG A 126 -26.65 30.57 -14.96
CA ARG A 126 -25.56 29.58 -15.09
C ARG A 126 -26.16 28.19 -15.38
N PRO A 127 -25.76 27.51 -16.47
CA PRO A 127 -26.09 26.09 -16.63
C PRO A 127 -25.64 25.35 -15.36
N PRO A 128 -26.44 24.43 -14.80
CA PRO A 128 -26.01 23.65 -13.64
C PRO A 128 -24.64 23.05 -13.94
N ALA A 129 -23.70 23.26 -13.02
CA ALA A 129 -22.36 22.67 -13.16
C ALA A 129 -22.53 21.17 -13.44
N PRO A 130 -21.85 20.60 -14.45
CA PRO A 130 -21.83 19.16 -14.63
C PRO A 130 -21.49 18.52 -13.28
N ALA A 131 -22.27 17.52 -12.88
CA ALA A 131 -21.96 16.78 -11.66
C ALA A 131 -20.48 16.36 -11.74
N PRO A 132 -19.67 16.59 -10.68
CA PRO A 132 -18.27 16.20 -10.70
C PRO A 132 -18.20 14.73 -11.10
N THR A 133 -17.45 14.43 -12.16
CA THR A 133 -17.15 13.04 -12.52
C THR A 133 -16.56 12.37 -11.27
N PRO A 134 -17.09 11.22 -10.84
CA PRO A 134 -16.52 10.49 -9.74
C PRO A 134 -15.00 10.35 -9.94
N PRO A 135 -14.18 10.48 -8.89
CA PRO A 135 -12.76 10.16 -8.99
C PRO A 135 -12.59 8.79 -9.66
N PRO A 136 -11.57 8.60 -10.52
CA PRO A 136 -11.26 7.29 -11.06
C PRO A 136 -11.18 6.29 -9.90
N ALA A 137 -11.86 5.15 -10.03
CA ALA A 137 -11.75 4.11 -9.01
C ALA A 137 -10.26 3.74 -8.85
N PRO A 138 -9.76 3.58 -7.62
CA PRO A 138 -8.36 3.21 -7.41
C PRO A 138 -8.08 1.88 -8.09
N ASN A 139 -6.99 1.80 -8.84
CA ASN A 139 -6.55 0.56 -9.48
C ASN A 139 -6.02 -0.39 -8.41
N PHE A 140 -6.75 -1.46 -8.11
CA PHE A 140 -6.28 -2.55 -7.25
C PHE A 140 -5.12 -3.28 -7.91
N VAL A 141 -3.89 -3.03 -7.50
CA VAL A 141 -2.66 -3.63 -8.06
C VAL A 141 -2.05 -4.61 -7.04
N CYS A 142 -1.61 -5.78 -7.48
CA CYS A 142 -0.89 -6.75 -6.65
C CYS A 142 0.56 -6.31 -6.43
N GLY A 143 1.17 -6.72 -5.32
CA GLY A 143 2.59 -6.45 -5.08
C GLY A 143 3.54 -7.25 -5.97
N PRO A 144 4.86 -7.09 -5.75
CA PRO A 144 5.92 -7.69 -6.55
C PRO A 144 5.77 -9.19 -6.77
N ASP A 145 6.21 -9.68 -7.93
CA ASP A 145 6.38 -11.12 -8.15
C ASP A 145 7.59 -11.62 -7.36
N VAL A 146 7.33 -12.48 -6.38
CA VAL A 146 8.36 -13.05 -5.49
C VAL A 146 8.59 -14.55 -5.75
N THR A 147 8.07 -15.09 -6.85
CA THR A 147 8.09 -16.53 -7.16
C THR A 147 9.51 -17.10 -7.09
N THR A 148 10.47 -16.40 -7.70
CA THR A 148 11.87 -16.84 -7.75
C THR A 148 12.51 -16.80 -6.37
N GLN A 149 12.35 -15.71 -5.63
CA GLN A 149 13.00 -15.49 -4.35
C GLN A 149 12.46 -16.44 -3.27
N VAL A 150 11.16 -16.71 -3.28
CA VAL A 150 10.53 -17.70 -2.41
C VAL A 150 11.08 -19.10 -2.68
N ARG A 151 11.11 -19.51 -3.96
CA ARG A 151 11.66 -20.82 -4.37
C ARG A 151 13.13 -20.99 -3.96
N GLU A 152 13.94 -19.97 -4.18
CA GLU A 152 15.37 -19.98 -3.82
C GLU A 152 15.58 -20.06 -2.30
N THR A 153 14.83 -19.25 -1.54
CA THR A 153 14.90 -19.26 -0.08
C THR A 153 14.49 -20.61 0.50
N TRP A 154 13.40 -21.20 0.00
CA TRP A 154 12.95 -22.53 0.40
C TRP A 154 13.93 -23.63 0.00
N SER A 155 14.58 -23.52 -1.16
CA SER A 155 15.64 -24.45 -1.56
C SER A 155 16.85 -24.35 -0.64
N ARG A 156 17.26 -23.13 -0.27
CA ARG A 156 18.35 -22.87 0.68
C ARG A 156 18.05 -23.47 2.06
N ILE A 157 16.82 -23.32 2.56
CA ILE A 157 16.38 -23.95 3.82
C ILE A 157 16.64 -25.47 3.81
N GLN A 158 16.31 -26.15 2.70
CA GLN A 158 16.55 -27.60 2.59
C GLN A 158 18.03 -27.96 2.62
N VAL A 159 18.85 -27.24 1.86
CA VAL A 159 20.30 -27.46 1.80
C VAL A 159 20.92 -27.25 3.18
N GLU A 160 20.62 -26.11 3.82
CA GLU A 160 21.14 -25.77 5.14
C GLU A 160 20.70 -26.80 6.19
N PHE A 161 19.42 -27.19 6.22
CA PHE A 161 18.92 -28.21 7.15
C PHE A 161 19.62 -29.55 6.96
N ARG A 162 19.77 -30.03 5.72
CA ARG A 162 20.41 -31.32 5.43
C ARG A 162 21.87 -31.35 5.87
N ALA A 163 22.58 -30.22 5.75
CA ALA A 163 23.95 -30.06 6.20
C ALA A 163 24.11 -29.99 7.73
N ARG A 164 23.02 -29.78 8.49
CA ARG A 164 23.09 -29.72 9.96
C ARG A 164 23.43 -31.06 10.59
N SER A 165 24.04 -30.98 11.78
CA SER A 165 24.24 -32.14 12.64
C SER A 165 22.91 -32.76 13.05
N ARG A 166 22.92 -34.03 13.45
CA ARG A 166 21.72 -34.73 13.92
C ARG A 166 21.06 -34.02 15.11
N ARG A 167 21.87 -33.55 16.07
CA ARG A 167 21.40 -32.81 17.26
C ARG A 167 20.67 -31.53 16.85
N ASP A 168 21.24 -30.80 15.90
CA ASP A 168 20.67 -29.56 15.40
C ASP A 168 19.33 -29.79 14.69
N LYS A 169 19.24 -30.83 13.85
CA LYS A 169 17.98 -31.23 13.20
C LYS A 169 16.89 -31.54 14.20
N ILE A 170 17.20 -32.27 15.28
CA ILE A 170 16.25 -32.55 16.36
C ILE A 170 15.77 -31.24 17.02
N SER A 171 16.69 -30.33 17.32
CA SER A 171 16.36 -29.04 17.95
C SER A 171 15.42 -28.21 17.07
N LEU A 172 15.74 -28.10 15.77
CA LEU A 172 14.94 -27.38 14.78
C LEU A 172 13.55 -27.98 14.60
N CYS A 173 13.47 -29.31 14.59
CA CYS A 173 12.21 -30.02 14.41
C CYS A 173 11.30 -29.92 15.63
N ASN A 174 11.85 -30.04 16.84
CA ASN A 174 11.05 -29.89 18.07
C ASN A 174 10.37 -28.51 18.17
N GLU A 175 11.06 -27.45 17.73
CA GLU A 175 10.53 -26.08 17.74
C GLU A 175 9.28 -25.91 16.86
N ILE A 176 9.20 -26.63 15.74
CA ILE A 176 8.09 -26.56 14.77
C ILE A 176 6.78 -27.18 15.30
N LEU A 177 6.88 -28.15 16.21
CA LEU A 177 5.75 -28.97 16.66
C LEU A 177 4.94 -28.31 17.77
N LEU A 178 5.67 -27.70 18.70
CA LEU A 178 5.15 -27.08 19.88
C LEU A 178 5.99 -25.83 20.08
N PRO A 179 5.73 -24.77 19.29
CA PRO A 179 6.37 -23.50 19.54
C PRO A 179 5.90 -23.04 20.91
N VAL A 180 6.62 -23.38 21.97
CA VAL A 180 6.28 -23.05 23.35
C VAL A 180 7.52 -22.37 23.92
N LYS A 181 7.43 -21.08 24.23
CA LYS A 181 8.50 -20.26 24.81
C LYS A 181 9.03 -20.86 26.12
N ASP A 182 8.13 -21.51 26.88
CA ASP A 182 8.44 -22.21 28.13
C ASP A 182 7.65 -23.52 28.23
N PRO A 183 8.17 -24.62 27.65
CA PRO A 183 7.52 -25.92 27.69
C PRO A 183 7.34 -26.44 29.11
N ALA A 184 8.31 -26.16 30.00
CA ALA A 184 8.28 -26.61 31.39
C ALA A 184 7.21 -25.85 32.19
N GLY A 185 7.11 -24.54 32.01
CA GLY A 185 6.04 -23.72 32.60
C GLY A 185 4.66 -24.16 32.11
N LEU A 186 4.49 -24.39 30.80
CA LEU A 186 3.22 -24.86 30.26
C LEU A 186 2.82 -26.22 30.85
N VAL A 187 3.74 -27.20 30.89
CA VAL A 187 3.49 -28.51 31.49
C VAL A 187 3.15 -28.39 32.96
N LYS A 188 3.90 -27.58 33.72
CA LYS A 188 3.64 -27.33 35.13
C LYS A 188 2.25 -26.73 35.34
N GLU A 189 1.88 -25.69 34.60
CA GLU A 189 0.59 -25.03 34.73
C GLU A 189 -0.60 -25.93 34.35
N VAL A 190 -0.47 -26.73 33.29
CA VAL A 190 -1.48 -27.72 32.89
C VAL A 190 -1.61 -28.79 33.97
N THR A 191 -0.49 -29.29 34.49
CA THR A 191 -0.46 -30.30 35.55
C THR A 191 -1.09 -29.77 36.84
N ASP A 192 -0.71 -28.57 37.28
CA ASP A 192 -1.26 -27.92 38.47
C ASP A 192 -2.78 -27.69 38.33
N SER A 193 -3.25 -27.35 37.13
CA SER A 193 -4.69 -27.18 36.84
C SER A 193 -5.45 -28.51 36.91
N LEU A 194 -4.91 -29.58 36.32
CA LEU A 194 -5.54 -30.91 36.33
C LEU A 194 -5.54 -31.55 37.72
N LEU A 195 -4.43 -31.45 38.45
CA LEU A 195 -4.30 -32.03 39.80
C LEU A 195 -5.06 -31.22 40.86
N GLY A 196 -5.29 -29.93 40.63
CA GLY A 196 -6.08 -29.06 41.52
C GLY A 196 -7.60 -29.30 41.46
N GLY A 197 -8.09 -30.28 40.70
CA GLY A 197 -9.51 -30.65 40.63
C GLY A 197 -10.41 -29.63 39.92
N LYS A 198 -9.84 -28.54 39.40
CA LYS A 198 -10.57 -27.58 38.55
C LYS A 198 -10.25 -27.93 37.11
N VAL A 199 -11.20 -28.54 36.39
CA VAL A 199 -11.12 -28.62 34.93
C VAL A 199 -10.95 -27.18 34.44
N PRO A 200 -9.80 -26.81 33.86
CA PRO A 200 -9.58 -25.43 33.45
C PRO A 200 -10.65 -25.09 32.42
N ASP A 201 -11.28 -23.92 32.59
CA ASP A 201 -12.08 -23.32 31.53
C ASP A 201 -11.27 -23.39 30.22
N LEU A 202 -11.87 -23.97 29.18
CA LEU A 202 -11.21 -24.20 27.91
C LEU A 202 -10.63 -22.88 27.36
N ASN A 203 -11.30 -21.76 27.59
CA ASN A 203 -10.81 -20.45 27.17
C ASN A 203 -9.56 -20.01 27.95
N ALA A 204 -9.51 -20.28 29.26
CA ALA A 204 -8.32 -20.00 30.08
C ALA A 204 -7.13 -20.87 29.68
N LEU A 205 -7.36 -22.16 29.38
CA LEU A 205 -6.31 -23.04 28.86
C LEU A 205 -5.80 -22.57 27.50
N LEU A 206 -6.70 -22.19 26.59
CA LEU A 206 -6.34 -21.64 25.28
C LEU A 206 -5.55 -20.33 25.40
N ALA A 207 -5.97 -19.42 26.29
CA ALA A 207 -5.25 -18.17 26.54
C ALA A 207 -3.81 -18.42 27.03
N LYS A 208 -3.61 -19.42 27.90
CA LYS A 208 -2.28 -19.84 28.36
C LYS A 208 -1.44 -20.44 27.24
N VAL A 209 -2.01 -21.37 26.47
CA VAL A 209 -1.33 -21.94 25.29
C VAL A 209 -0.89 -20.83 24.32
N ARG A 210 -1.74 -19.82 24.09
CA ARG A 210 -1.40 -18.63 23.29
C ARG A 210 -0.25 -17.82 23.90
N ALA A 211 -0.30 -17.55 25.20
CA ALA A 211 0.73 -16.76 25.89
C ALA A 211 2.12 -17.42 25.83
N HIS A 212 2.14 -18.75 25.84
CA HIS A 212 3.39 -19.50 25.68
C HIS A 212 3.73 -19.80 24.22
N ALA A 213 2.86 -19.54 23.24
CA ALA A 213 3.14 -19.89 21.86
C ALA A 213 4.31 -19.06 21.29
N LYS A 214 5.35 -19.72 20.75
CA LYS A 214 6.48 -19.11 20.03
C LYS A 214 6.23 -19.15 18.52
N ILE A 215 5.15 -18.52 18.10
CA ILE A 215 4.69 -18.54 16.70
C ILE A 215 5.71 -17.92 15.73
N ASP A 216 6.62 -17.10 16.25
CA ASP A 216 7.73 -16.48 15.52
C ASP A 216 8.97 -17.40 15.41
N GLY A 217 8.79 -18.72 15.55
CA GLY A 217 9.88 -19.70 15.49
C GLY A 217 10.45 -19.93 14.10
N TRP A 218 9.71 -19.55 13.06
CA TRP A 218 10.03 -19.81 11.67
C TRP A 218 9.36 -18.77 10.79
N ASP A 219 10.06 -18.25 9.78
CA ASP A 219 9.52 -17.30 8.80
C ASP A 219 10.47 -17.17 7.62
N VAL A 220 9.96 -16.81 6.44
CA VAL A 220 10.76 -16.09 5.45
C VAL A 220 10.53 -14.60 5.68
N ILE A 221 11.60 -13.87 6.02
CA ILE A 221 11.51 -12.54 6.62
C ILE A 221 10.70 -11.54 5.77
N PRO A 222 10.92 -11.39 4.45
CA PRO A 222 10.09 -10.48 3.65
C PRO A 222 8.59 -10.82 3.59
N LEU A 223 8.22 -12.07 3.91
CA LEU A 223 6.83 -12.53 3.98
C LEU A 223 6.22 -12.45 5.39
N TYR A 224 7.04 -12.19 6.41
CA TYR A 224 6.58 -11.99 7.79
C TYR A 224 5.95 -10.60 7.92
N GLN A 225 4.76 -10.53 8.50
CA GLN A 225 4.01 -9.28 8.66
C GLN A 225 4.84 -8.21 9.39
N GLY A 226 5.56 -8.59 10.45
CA GLY A 226 6.43 -7.67 11.20
C GLY A 226 7.65 -7.15 10.43
N ALA A 227 7.90 -7.65 9.21
CA ALA A 227 8.96 -7.19 8.33
C ALA A 227 8.44 -6.89 6.90
N SER A 228 7.13 -6.72 6.73
CA SER A 228 6.50 -6.47 5.41
C SER A 228 6.42 -4.99 5.02
N GLU A 229 7.07 -4.10 5.80
CA GLU A 229 7.08 -2.66 5.56
C GLU A 229 7.58 -2.29 4.14
N TRP A 230 8.50 -3.08 3.58
CA TRP A 230 9.01 -2.90 2.22
C TRP A 230 7.93 -2.95 1.12
N LEU A 231 6.79 -3.60 1.39
CA LEU A 231 5.63 -3.60 0.48
C LEU A 231 4.82 -2.29 0.54
N ARG A 232 5.12 -1.44 1.53
CA ARG A 232 4.42 -0.19 1.84
C ARG A 232 5.35 1.03 1.77
N THR A 233 6.57 0.87 1.26
CA THR A 233 7.55 1.93 1.08
C THR A 233 8.09 1.97 -0.35
N PRO A 234 8.71 3.09 -0.79
CA PRO A 234 9.35 3.16 -2.10
C PRO A 234 10.43 2.07 -2.26
N PRO A 235 10.61 1.50 -3.47
CA PRO A 235 9.93 1.86 -4.73
C PRO A 235 8.58 1.17 -4.94
N ILE A 236 8.13 0.32 -4.02
CA ILE A 236 6.88 -0.44 -4.17
C ILE A 236 5.66 0.45 -3.96
N PHE A 237 5.70 1.31 -2.95
CA PHE A 237 4.63 2.26 -2.68
C PHE A 237 5.15 3.69 -2.73
N ASP A 238 4.50 4.53 -3.56
CA ASP A 238 4.75 5.97 -3.60
C ASP A 238 3.53 6.72 -3.03
N PRO A 239 3.65 7.32 -1.82
CA PRO A 239 2.58 8.10 -1.22
C PRO A 239 2.15 9.31 -2.06
N ALA A 240 3.07 9.95 -2.79
CA ALA A 240 2.81 11.19 -3.53
C ALA A 240 1.92 10.96 -4.75
N LEU A 241 2.02 9.76 -5.31
CA LEU A 241 1.25 9.37 -6.48
C LEU A 241 -0.01 8.58 -6.09
N ASN A 242 -0.21 8.32 -4.79
CA ASN A 242 -1.18 7.36 -4.30
C ASN A 242 -1.13 6.04 -5.11
N GLY A 243 0.08 5.72 -5.59
CA GLY A 243 0.40 4.64 -6.52
C GLY A 243 0.28 4.94 -8.03
N PRO A 244 1.37 4.72 -8.79
CA PRO A 244 1.33 4.40 -10.23
C PRO A 244 2.15 3.15 -10.60
N MET A 245 2.82 2.53 -9.62
CA MET A 245 3.50 1.23 -9.68
C MET A 245 3.13 0.36 -8.46
N ALA A 246 2.17 0.84 -7.66
CA ALA A 246 1.97 0.48 -6.27
C ALA A 246 0.70 -0.31 -6.01
N THR A 247 0.80 -1.32 -5.16
CA THR A 247 -0.32 -1.83 -4.38
C THR A 247 -1.09 -0.65 -3.77
N PRO A 248 -2.42 -0.53 -3.96
CA PRO A 248 -3.18 0.48 -3.27
C PRO A 248 -3.04 0.19 -1.78
N SER A 249 -2.39 1.17 -1.15
CA SER A 249 -2.45 1.59 0.23
C SER A 249 -3.29 0.68 1.12
N SER A 250 -2.65 0.23 2.19
CA SER A 250 -3.31 -0.07 3.46
C SER A 250 -4.42 0.95 3.74
N SER A 251 -5.56 0.51 4.25
CA SER A 251 -6.61 1.45 4.72
C SER A 251 -6.12 2.31 5.90
N ASP A 252 -4.94 1.98 6.43
CA ASP A 252 -4.22 2.70 7.49
C ASP A 252 -2.71 2.72 7.20
N TYR A 253 -2.29 3.27 6.04
CA TYR A 253 -0.88 3.20 5.61
C TYR A 253 0.10 3.97 6.50
N ALA A 254 -0.38 5.00 7.21
CA ALA A 254 0.43 5.83 8.09
C ALA A 254 0.69 5.17 9.46
N ASN A 255 0.03 4.04 9.74
CA ASN A 255 0.22 3.32 10.99
C ASN A 255 1.59 2.62 11.01
N PRO A 256 2.47 2.95 11.98
CA PRO A 256 3.77 2.32 12.08
C PRO A 256 3.71 0.89 12.65
N ASP A 257 2.58 0.47 13.22
CA ASP A 257 2.41 -0.90 13.71
C ASP A 257 2.28 -1.86 12.52
N PRO A 258 3.27 -2.74 12.26
CA PRO A 258 3.20 -3.67 11.15
C PRO A 258 2.03 -4.67 11.25
N PHE A 259 1.41 -4.79 12.42
CA PHE A 259 0.24 -5.62 12.68
C PHE A 259 -1.10 -4.87 12.63
N ALA A 260 -1.10 -3.60 12.24
CA ALA A 260 -2.32 -2.83 12.06
C ALA A 260 -3.27 -3.53 11.07
N ALA A 261 -4.55 -3.63 11.45
CA ALA A 261 -5.55 -4.35 10.65
C ALA A 261 -5.68 -3.80 9.21
N GLY A 262 -5.47 -2.49 9.02
CA GLY A 262 -5.52 -1.86 7.71
C GLY A 262 -4.45 -2.37 6.73
N HIS A 263 -3.37 -2.97 7.23
CA HIS A 263 -2.30 -3.51 6.39
C HIS A 263 -2.67 -4.81 5.67
N GLU A 264 -3.66 -5.55 6.18
CA GLU A 264 -4.13 -6.81 5.60
C GLU A 264 -5.60 -6.73 5.14
N ASP A 265 -6.19 -5.53 5.08
CA ASP A 265 -7.58 -5.30 4.69
C ASP A 265 -7.88 -5.87 3.29
N GLU A 266 -8.90 -6.74 3.19
CA GLU A 266 -9.34 -7.36 1.94
C GLU A 266 -9.92 -6.36 0.93
N ALA A 267 -10.27 -5.16 1.39
CA ALA A 267 -10.68 -4.05 0.53
C ALA A 267 -9.49 -3.36 -0.16
N THR A 268 -8.24 -3.75 0.15
CA THR A 268 -7.01 -3.20 -0.41
C THR A 268 -6.11 -4.30 -0.99
N CYS A 269 -4.99 -3.92 -1.62
CA CYS A 269 -3.94 -4.88 -1.96
C CYS A 269 -2.65 -4.64 -1.18
N SER A 270 -2.77 -4.05 0.01
CA SER A 270 -1.64 -3.94 0.94
C SER A 270 -1.13 -5.32 1.34
N ASN A 271 0.19 -5.40 1.60
CA ASN A 271 0.89 -6.64 1.95
C ASN A 271 0.68 -7.80 0.98
N THR A 272 0.37 -7.50 -0.28
CA THR A 272 0.25 -8.55 -1.29
C THR A 272 1.55 -8.79 -2.03
N VAL A 273 1.72 -10.01 -2.51
CA VAL A 273 2.81 -10.43 -3.40
C VAL A 273 2.24 -11.34 -4.47
N GLN A 274 2.85 -11.35 -5.64
CA GLN A 274 2.55 -12.32 -6.68
C GLN A 274 3.42 -13.57 -6.51
N VAL A 275 2.80 -14.74 -6.60
CA VAL A 275 3.50 -16.04 -6.68
C VAL A 275 2.81 -16.92 -7.72
N ALA A 276 3.58 -17.39 -8.70
CA ALA A 276 3.12 -18.21 -9.83
C ALA A 276 1.91 -17.59 -10.57
N GLY A 277 1.98 -16.29 -10.84
CA GLY A 277 0.92 -15.57 -11.57
C GLY A 277 -0.38 -15.39 -10.79
N GLN A 278 -0.36 -15.54 -9.46
CA GLN A 278 -1.50 -15.29 -8.60
C GLN A 278 -1.16 -14.31 -7.49
N CYS A 279 -2.14 -13.50 -7.06
CA CYS A 279 -1.96 -12.52 -6.00
C CYS A 279 -2.33 -13.06 -4.63
N TRP A 280 -1.40 -12.99 -3.69
CA TRP A 280 -1.53 -13.53 -2.34
C TRP A 280 -1.23 -12.46 -1.29
N LEU A 281 -1.87 -12.54 -0.13
CA LEU A 281 -1.34 -11.92 1.08
C LEU A 281 0.01 -12.57 1.41
N ASN A 282 1.05 -11.77 1.68
CA ASN A 282 2.41 -12.26 1.92
C ASN A 282 2.48 -13.28 3.07
N GLY A 283 1.75 -13.05 4.16
CA GLY A 283 1.65 -13.97 5.29
C GLY A 283 1.03 -15.32 4.92
N SER A 284 0.16 -15.38 3.90
CA SER A 284 -0.38 -16.65 3.39
C SER A 284 0.70 -17.47 2.68
N VAL A 285 1.54 -16.83 1.87
CA VAL A 285 2.67 -17.48 1.18
C VAL A 285 3.67 -18.04 2.20
N ASN A 286 3.85 -17.36 3.33
CA ASN A 286 4.79 -17.78 4.38
C ASN A 286 4.44 -19.14 5.02
N TYR A 287 3.18 -19.60 4.94
CA TYR A 287 2.83 -20.99 5.31
C TYR A 287 3.45 -22.04 4.40
N GLY A 288 3.90 -21.66 3.20
CA GLY A 288 4.74 -22.48 2.35
C GLY A 288 6.10 -22.78 3.01
N THR A 289 6.67 -21.83 3.74
CA THR A 289 7.90 -22.02 4.54
C THR A 289 7.69 -23.11 5.58
N TYR A 290 6.57 -23.07 6.30
CA TYR A 290 6.20 -24.11 7.27
C TYR A 290 6.12 -25.49 6.62
N GLY A 291 5.47 -25.61 5.46
CA GLY A 291 5.38 -26.88 4.74
C GLY A 291 6.73 -27.47 4.34
N ILE A 292 7.68 -26.64 3.90
CA ILE A 292 9.06 -27.06 3.60
C ILE A 292 9.73 -27.61 4.86
N MET A 293 9.64 -26.90 5.97
CA MET A 293 10.32 -27.31 7.20
C MET A 293 9.69 -28.56 7.82
N VAL A 294 8.36 -28.67 7.82
CA VAL A 294 7.63 -29.87 8.26
C VAL A 294 8.02 -31.07 7.41
N ARG A 295 8.13 -30.91 6.08
CA ARG A 295 8.60 -31.97 5.17
C ARG A 295 9.98 -32.47 5.56
N LEU A 296 10.93 -31.55 5.76
CA LEU A 296 12.30 -31.90 6.14
C LEU A 296 12.35 -32.67 7.47
N CYS A 297 11.56 -32.27 8.45
CA CYS A 297 11.44 -32.98 9.73
C CYS A 297 10.77 -34.34 9.58
N SER A 298 9.78 -34.47 8.70
CA SER A 298 9.14 -35.73 8.35
C SER A 298 10.12 -36.71 7.70
N GLU A 299 10.88 -36.24 6.70
CA GLU A 299 11.94 -37.00 6.02
C GLU A 299 13.05 -37.42 7.00
N PHE A 300 13.47 -36.52 7.89
CA PHE A 300 14.44 -36.81 8.94
C PHE A 300 13.93 -37.90 9.91
N ALA A 301 12.72 -37.74 10.44
CA ALA A 301 12.08 -38.73 11.31
C ALA A 301 11.83 -40.09 10.60
N ALA A 302 11.68 -40.08 9.28
CA ALA A 302 11.55 -41.30 8.49
C ALA A 302 12.89 -42.02 8.28
N SER A 303 13.97 -41.27 8.03
CA SER A 303 15.30 -41.80 7.69
C SER A 303 16.19 -42.15 8.89
N ASP A 304 15.97 -41.53 10.06
CA ASP A 304 16.80 -41.73 11.27
C ASP A 304 16.51 -43.05 12.04
N ILE A 305 16.11 -44.10 11.32
CA ILE A 305 15.86 -45.45 11.86
C ILE A 305 17.05 -46.35 11.56
N PHE A 306 18.20 -46.10 12.20
CA PHE A 306 19.12 -47.16 12.65
C PHE A 306 20.30 -46.59 13.45
N ILE A 307 20.35 -46.87 14.76
CA ILE A 307 21.64 -46.95 15.47
C ILE A 307 21.80 -48.43 15.84
N PRO A 308 22.77 -49.15 15.26
CA PRO A 308 23.11 -50.49 15.70
C PRO A 308 23.49 -50.40 17.18
N ASN A 309 22.81 -51.19 18.01
CA ASN A 309 22.98 -51.20 19.46
C ASN A 309 24.29 -51.88 19.91
N THR A 310 25.38 -51.70 19.16
CA THR A 310 26.61 -52.50 19.31
C THR A 310 27.70 -51.82 20.12
N LEU A 311 27.54 -50.54 20.51
CA LEU A 311 28.57 -49.80 21.26
C LEU A 311 28.10 -49.09 22.53
N SER A 312 26.79 -49.01 22.83
CA SER A 312 26.38 -48.47 24.12
C SER A 312 26.29 -49.57 25.19
N LYS A 313 27.08 -49.40 26.25
CA LYS A 313 26.98 -50.16 27.49
C LYS A 313 25.90 -49.62 28.43
N ASN A 314 25.23 -48.52 28.06
CA ASN A 314 24.22 -47.90 28.90
C ASN A 314 22.83 -48.51 28.58
N PRO A 315 22.18 -49.20 29.53
CA PRO A 315 20.88 -49.83 29.29
C PRO A 315 19.74 -48.83 29.01
N PHE A 316 19.99 -47.53 29.11
CA PHE A 316 19.06 -46.46 28.70
C PHE A 316 19.32 -45.91 27.29
N ASP A 317 20.41 -46.31 26.62
CA ASP A 317 20.67 -46.00 25.20
C ASP A 317 19.97 -47.01 24.29
N HIS A 318 18.70 -47.29 24.58
CA HIS A 318 17.88 -47.92 23.56
C HIS A 318 17.83 -46.99 22.35
N PRO A 319 18.06 -47.48 21.12
CA PRO A 319 17.81 -46.67 19.95
C PRO A 319 16.37 -46.20 20.07
N LEU A 320 16.19 -44.89 20.24
CA LEU A 320 14.92 -44.24 19.96
C LEU A 320 14.68 -44.51 18.47
N LYS A 321 14.16 -45.71 18.14
CA LYS A 321 13.42 -45.90 16.90
C LYS A 321 12.46 -44.73 16.93
N PHE A 322 12.59 -43.81 15.99
CA PHE A 322 11.66 -42.69 15.88
C PHE A 322 10.26 -43.30 15.92
N ASN A 323 9.62 -43.15 17.09
CA ASN A 323 8.43 -43.90 17.46
C ASN A 323 7.37 -43.58 16.40
N PRO A 324 6.49 -44.50 15.99
CA PRO A 324 5.34 -44.19 15.13
C PRO A 324 4.63 -42.89 15.53
N VAL A 325 4.59 -42.60 16.83
CA VAL A 325 4.12 -41.32 17.40
C VAL A 325 4.91 -40.12 16.90
N VAL A 326 6.24 -40.15 16.91
CA VAL A 326 7.09 -39.03 16.45
C VAL A 326 6.94 -38.80 14.95
N ARG A 327 6.85 -39.86 14.14
CA ARG A 327 6.54 -39.74 12.71
C ARG A 327 5.16 -39.12 12.48
N ALA A 328 4.17 -39.48 13.30
CA ALA A 328 2.83 -38.88 13.24
C ALA A 328 2.85 -37.39 13.61
N ILE A 329 3.69 -36.99 14.58
CA ILE A 329 3.81 -35.60 15.01
C ILE A 329 4.50 -34.74 13.92
N TYR A 330 5.47 -35.27 13.18
CA TYR A 330 6.07 -34.58 12.02
C TYR A 330 5.31 -34.78 10.70
N SER A 331 4.05 -35.17 10.76
CA SER A 331 3.25 -35.41 9.56
C SER A 331 2.55 -34.14 9.06
N LEU A 332 2.24 -34.12 7.77
CA LEU A 332 1.36 -33.10 7.19
C LEU A 332 -0.01 -33.04 7.89
N LEU A 333 -0.52 -34.18 8.37
CA LEU A 333 -1.79 -34.23 9.11
C LEU A 333 -1.71 -33.44 10.41
N TRP A 334 -0.62 -33.61 11.18
CA TRP A 334 -0.40 -32.86 12.42
C TRP A 334 -0.22 -31.37 12.14
N ALA A 335 0.62 -31.01 11.17
CA ALA A 335 0.81 -29.62 10.74
C ALA A 335 -0.52 -28.96 10.33
N THR A 336 -1.36 -29.66 9.57
CA THR A 336 -2.70 -29.19 9.17
C THR A 336 -3.61 -28.99 10.38
N MET A 337 -3.57 -29.89 11.37
CA MET A 337 -4.33 -29.75 12.61
C MET A 337 -3.88 -28.52 13.40
N LEU A 338 -2.57 -28.32 13.54
CA LEU A 338 -2.00 -27.16 14.23
C LEU A 338 -2.42 -25.85 13.57
N ILE A 339 -2.35 -25.75 12.24
CA ILE A 339 -2.79 -24.57 11.50
C ILE A 339 -4.28 -24.30 11.75
N LYS A 340 -5.13 -25.33 11.68
CA LYS A 340 -6.58 -25.19 11.94
C LYS A 340 -6.85 -24.75 13.37
N ALA A 341 -6.17 -25.32 14.36
CA ALA A 341 -6.29 -24.92 15.74
C ALA A 341 -5.82 -23.47 15.94
N TYR A 342 -4.66 -23.12 15.39
CA TYR A 342 -4.09 -21.78 15.47
C TYR A 342 -5.01 -20.72 14.86
N LYS A 343 -5.56 -20.95 13.66
CA LYS A 343 -6.48 -20.00 13.02
C LYS A 343 -7.83 -19.95 13.73
N LYS A 344 -8.39 -21.08 14.17
CA LYS A 344 -9.66 -21.11 14.91
C LYS A 344 -9.55 -20.39 16.26
N PHE A 345 -8.41 -20.53 16.93
CA PHE A 345 -8.14 -19.96 18.23
C PHE A 345 -7.13 -18.82 18.14
N GLY A 346 -7.01 -18.11 17.03
CA GLY A 346 -6.15 -16.93 16.93
C GLY A 346 -6.84 -15.69 17.52
N ASN A 347 -6.12 -14.57 17.57
CA ASN A 347 -6.72 -13.27 17.88
C ASN A 347 -7.66 -12.81 16.76
N ASN A 348 -7.41 -13.25 15.53
CA ASN A 348 -8.23 -13.00 14.34
C ASN A 348 -8.66 -14.36 13.77
N PRO A 349 -9.83 -14.88 14.15
CA PRO A 349 -10.30 -16.16 13.64
C PRO A 349 -10.60 -16.05 12.13
N GLU A 350 -9.68 -16.56 11.32
CA GLU A 350 -9.77 -16.56 9.86
C GLU A 350 -9.79 -17.99 9.30
N GLY A 351 -10.11 -18.11 8.01
CA GLY A 351 -10.19 -19.41 7.33
C GLY A 351 -8.81 -20.09 7.22
N ALA A 352 -8.69 -21.30 7.78
CA ALA A 352 -7.47 -22.10 7.69
C ALA A 352 -7.19 -22.71 6.30
N ILE A 353 -8.12 -22.56 5.33
CA ILE A 353 -8.07 -23.24 4.03
C ILE A 353 -6.76 -22.90 3.30
N ILE A 354 -6.41 -21.62 3.26
CA ILE A 354 -5.29 -21.11 2.46
C ILE A 354 -3.93 -21.43 3.10
N PRO A 355 -3.73 -21.16 4.42
CA PRO A 355 -2.56 -21.67 5.15
C PRO A 355 -2.32 -23.17 4.96
N VAL A 356 -3.36 -23.99 5.11
CA VAL A 356 -3.27 -25.45 4.92
C VAL A 356 -2.90 -25.81 3.48
N ALA A 357 -3.49 -25.13 2.49
CA ALA A 357 -3.20 -25.39 1.09
C ALA A 357 -1.73 -25.07 0.74
N TRP A 358 -1.20 -23.95 1.22
CA TRP A 358 0.20 -23.59 1.04
C TRP A 358 1.15 -24.60 1.70
N THR A 359 0.89 -24.94 2.97
CA THR A 359 1.69 -25.94 3.69
C THR A 359 1.65 -27.31 2.99
N LYS A 360 0.48 -27.75 2.52
CA LYS A 360 0.35 -29.02 1.78
C LYS A 360 1.12 -28.99 0.47
N ALA A 361 0.96 -27.92 -0.31
CA ALA A 361 1.61 -27.79 -1.62
C ALA A 361 3.13 -27.90 -1.50
N THR A 362 3.75 -27.16 -0.59
CA THR A 362 5.21 -27.18 -0.43
C THR A 362 5.71 -28.43 0.30
N PHE A 363 4.91 -29.02 1.19
CA PHE A 363 5.23 -30.31 1.81
C PHE A 363 5.34 -31.40 0.73
N GLU A 364 4.35 -31.51 -0.15
CA GLU A 364 4.28 -32.55 -1.18
C GLU A 364 5.23 -32.25 -2.36
N GLY A 365 5.14 -31.04 -2.91
CA GLY A 365 5.82 -30.65 -4.15
C GLY A 365 7.15 -29.90 -4.00
N GLY A 366 7.54 -29.52 -2.78
CA GLY A 366 8.84 -28.89 -2.52
C GLY A 366 8.88 -27.39 -2.84
N PRO A 367 10.08 -26.80 -3.08
CA PRO A 367 10.30 -25.34 -3.10
C PRO A 367 9.61 -24.58 -4.23
N ALA A 368 9.23 -25.25 -5.32
CA ALA A 368 8.56 -24.60 -6.44
C ALA A 368 7.04 -24.79 -6.42
N ALA A 369 6.53 -25.55 -5.45
CA ALA A 369 5.12 -25.91 -5.43
C ALA A 369 4.25 -24.79 -4.86
N THR A 370 3.11 -24.58 -5.50
CA THR A 370 2.08 -23.63 -5.10
C THR A 370 0.75 -24.36 -4.97
N PRO A 371 -0.18 -23.88 -4.13
CA PRO A 371 -1.50 -24.47 -4.04
C PRO A 371 -2.26 -24.31 -5.37
N GLY A 372 -3.07 -25.30 -5.74
CA GLY A 372 -3.98 -25.22 -6.89
C GLY A 372 -5.25 -24.37 -6.64
N LEU A 373 -5.22 -23.50 -5.62
CA LEU A 373 -6.30 -22.55 -5.32
C LEU A 373 -6.04 -21.24 -6.05
N THR A 374 -7.05 -20.40 -6.16
CA THR A 374 -6.87 -18.99 -6.54
C THR A 374 -6.32 -18.20 -5.36
N GLY A 375 -5.41 -17.26 -5.62
CA GLY A 375 -4.90 -16.30 -4.64
C GLY A 375 -5.99 -15.59 -3.84
N ASN A 376 -5.74 -15.29 -2.56
CA ASN A 376 -6.71 -14.64 -1.67
C ASN A 376 -6.90 -13.14 -1.88
N ARG A 377 -6.36 -12.62 -2.98
CA ARG A 377 -6.49 -11.21 -3.38
C ARG A 377 -6.89 -11.13 -4.87
N PRO A 378 -8.01 -11.76 -5.28
CA PRO A 378 -8.37 -11.91 -6.69
C PRO A 378 -8.78 -10.59 -7.37
N LYS A 379 -9.08 -9.54 -6.60
CA LYS A 379 -9.39 -8.20 -7.11
C LYS A 379 -8.13 -7.41 -7.50
N CYS A 380 -6.96 -7.85 -7.04
CA CYS A 380 -5.69 -7.18 -7.27
C CYS A 380 -5.13 -7.61 -8.63
N GLN A 381 -5.04 -6.64 -9.54
CA GLN A 381 -4.54 -6.75 -10.90
C GLN A 381 -3.02 -6.82 -10.92
N PHE A 382 -2.47 -7.52 -11.90
CA PHE A 382 -1.03 -7.55 -12.10
C PHE A 382 -0.56 -6.29 -12.81
N SER A 383 0.55 -5.73 -12.34
CA SER A 383 1.26 -4.66 -13.04
C SER A 383 2.68 -5.12 -13.37
N ALA A 384 3.28 -4.53 -14.40
CA ALA A 384 4.71 -4.67 -14.64
C ALA A 384 5.45 -3.84 -13.58
N GLY A 385 5.70 -4.44 -12.42
CA GLY A 385 6.46 -3.86 -11.32
C GLY A 385 7.83 -4.50 -11.14
N PRO A 386 8.66 -3.98 -10.21
CA PRO A 386 9.84 -4.70 -9.76
C PRO A 386 9.46 -6.07 -9.17
N ASP A 387 10.37 -7.03 -9.28
CA ASP A 387 10.22 -8.34 -8.65
C ASP A 387 10.76 -8.33 -7.21
N GLY A 388 10.69 -9.46 -6.51
CA GLY A 388 11.16 -9.59 -5.14
C GLY A 388 12.65 -9.33 -4.93
N SER A 389 13.47 -9.19 -5.99
CA SER A 389 14.92 -8.99 -5.85
C SER A 389 15.30 -7.64 -5.24
N ILE A 390 14.36 -6.70 -5.12
CA ILE A 390 14.59 -5.38 -4.54
C ILE A 390 14.89 -5.39 -3.03
N VAL A 391 14.68 -6.52 -2.35
CA VAL A 391 14.98 -6.68 -0.92
C VAL A 391 15.83 -7.92 -0.66
N THR A 392 16.46 -7.95 0.51
CA THR A 392 17.18 -9.16 0.97
C THR A 392 16.21 -10.22 1.46
N TRP A 393 16.34 -11.44 0.92
CA TRP A 393 15.56 -12.60 1.35
C TRP A 393 16.35 -13.47 2.32
N ASP A 394 15.88 -13.52 3.56
CA ASP A 394 16.40 -14.40 4.60
C ASP A 394 15.26 -15.15 5.30
N TYR A 395 15.61 -16.09 6.18
CA TYR A 395 14.65 -16.89 6.93
C TYR A 395 15.06 -17.06 8.38
N VAL A 396 14.07 -17.34 9.22
CA VAL A 396 14.22 -17.71 10.63
C VAL A 396 13.91 -19.19 10.77
N TRP A 397 14.71 -19.88 11.58
CA TRP A 397 14.38 -21.22 12.07
C TRP A 397 15.05 -21.41 13.43
N GLU A 398 14.28 -21.11 14.47
CA GLU A 398 14.70 -21.15 15.85
C GLU A 398 15.03 -22.59 16.31
N PRO A 399 15.96 -22.76 17.26
CA PRO A 399 16.80 -21.71 17.86
C PRO A 399 18.10 -21.44 17.08
N LEU A 400 18.40 -22.20 16.02
CA LEU A 400 19.74 -22.19 15.41
C LEU A 400 19.93 -21.08 14.38
N LYS A 401 18.84 -20.56 13.82
CA LYS A 401 18.84 -19.34 13.02
C LYS A 401 17.82 -18.38 13.64
N PRO A 402 18.22 -17.68 14.71
CA PRO A 402 17.31 -16.84 15.46
C PRO A 402 16.94 -15.58 14.67
N ARG A 403 15.81 -14.98 15.02
CA ARG A 403 15.26 -13.82 14.30
C ARG A 403 16.18 -12.61 14.28
N ASP A 404 16.88 -12.35 15.38
CA ASP A 404 17.84 -11.25 15.51
C ASP A 404 19.10 -11.43 14.64
N ALA A 405 19.42 -12.66 14.26
CA ALA A 405 20.49 -12.97 13.32
C ALA A 405 20.04 -12.94 11.84
N ALA A 406 18.74 -12.91 11.58
CA ALA A 406 18.21 -12.87 10.22
C ALA A 406 18.34 -11.47 9.61
N LYS A 407 18.71 -11.40 8.33
CA LYS A 407 18.80 -10.12 7.63
C LYS A 407 17.40 -9.58 7.33
N LEU A 408 17.12 -8.39 7.83
CA LEU A 408 15.90 -7.65 7.50
C LEU A 408 15.87 -7.25 6.02
N PRO A 409 14.68 -7.13 5.42
CA PRO A 409 14.56 -6.59 4.07
C PRO A 409 15.00 -5.13 4.13
N LYS A 410 15.92 -4.76 3.24
CA LYS A 410 16.42 -3.40 3.07
C LYS A 410 16.14 -2.95 1.65
#